data_AF-C5B1C1-F1
#
_entry.id   AF-C5B1C1-F1
#
_cell.length_a   1.000
_cell.length_b   1.000
_cell.length_c   1.000
_cell.angle_alpha   90.00
_cell.angle_beta   90.00
_cell.angle_gamma   90.00
#
_symmetry.space_group_name_H-M   'P 1'
#
loop_
_entity.id
_entity.type
_entity.pdbx_description
1 polymer ?
#
loop_
_entity_poly.entity_id
_entity_poly.type
_entity_poly.pdbx_seq_one_letter_code
_entity_poly.pdbx_strand_id
1 'polypeptide(L)' 'MTFSVQWTTSEGVVSMVRETALGAYLEAERVTKLGVQNVRIGLPNGNLVELADFRYLFEQP' A
#
# COMPACT_ATOMS: atom_id res chain seq x y z
N MET A 1 -0.18 15.54 1.09
CA MET A 1 -0.49 14.26 1.76
C MET A 1 0.15 13.18 0.92
N THR A 2 1.03 12.37 1.49
CA THR A 2 1.74 11.33 0.73
C THR A 2 1.42 9.98 1.32
N PHE A 3 1.11 9.04 0.44
CA PHE A 3 0.97 7.63 0.78
C PHE A 3 2.24 6.90 0.32
N SER A 4 2.51 5.75 0.91
CA SER A 4 3.54 4.85 0.39
C SER A 4 3.01 3.44 0.27
N VAL A 5 3.61 2.64 -0.59
CA VAL A 5 3.39 1.20 -0.68
C VAL A 5 4.73 0.54 -0.45
N GLN A 6 4.79 -0.33 0.54
CA GLN A 6 6.01 -0.97 1.00
C GLN A 6 5.85 -2.49 0.93
N TRP A 7 6.88 -3.17 0.47
CA TRP A 7 6.94 -4.63 0.49
C TRP A 7 8.38 -5.10 0.60
N THR A 8 8.57 -6.35 1.02
CA THR A 8 9.89 -6.96 1.16
C THR A 8 10.17 -7.87 -0.04
N THR A 9 11.34 -7.71 -0.65
CA THR A 9 11.90 -8.60 -1.66
C THR A 9 13.12 -9.34 -1.08
N SER A 10 13.70 -10.27 -1.83
CA SER A 10 14.97 -10.91 -1.47
C SER A 10 16.14 -9.93 -1.36
N GLU A 11 16.01 -8.72 -1.93
CA GLU A 11 17.04 -7.69 -1.97
C GLU A 11 16.85 -6.61 -0.90
N GLY A 12 15.69 -6.57 -0.23
CA GLY A 12 15.39 -5.62 0.84
C GLY A 12 13.96 -5.08 0.79
N VAL A 13 13.74 -3.95 1.48
CA VAL A 13 12.43 -3.28 1.49
C VAL A 13 12.33 -2.32 0.32
N VAL A 14 11.31 -2.50 -0.51
CA VAL A 14 10.94 -1.55 -1.56
C VAL A 14 9.85 -0.64 -1.00
N SER A 15 9.97 0.66 -1.26
CA SER A 15 8.99 1.68 -0.87
C SER A 15 8.68 2.60 -2.05
N MET A 16 7.42 2.64 -2.48
CA MET A 16 6.95 3.52 -3.55
C MET A 16 6.02 4.59 -2.99
N VAL A 17 6.30 5.86 -3.29
CA VAL A 17 5.43 6.98 -2.89
C VAL A 17 4.28 7.15 -3.89
N ARG A 18 3.11 7.50 -3.37
CA ARG A 18 1.90 7.82 -4.14
C ARG A 18 1.26 9.09 -3.60
N GLU A 19 0.78 9.93 -4.52
CA GLU A 19 0.19 11.23 -4.17
C GLU A 19 -1.28 11.09 -3.73
N THR A 20 -1.92 9.97 -4.05
CA THR A 20 -3.34 9.73 -3.77
C THR A 20 -3.55 8.39 -3.07
N ALA A 21 -4.61 8.32 -2.25
CA ALA A 21 -5.04 7.09 -1.61
C ALA A 21 -5.37 6.01 -2.66
N LEU A 22 -6.12 6.38 -3.71
CA LEU A 22 -6.46 5.46 -4.80
C LEU A 22 -5.20 4.92 -5.51
N GLY A 23 -4.21 5.78 -5.75
CA GLY A 23 -2.93 5.36 -6.35
C GLY A 23 -2.16 4.39 -5.46
N ALA A 24 -2.20 4.56 -4.14
CA ALA A 24 -1.62 3.61 -3.19
C ALA A 24 -2.37 2.27 -3.16
N TYR A 25 -3.70 2.30 -3.20
CA TYR A 25 -4.53 1.10 -3.27
C TYR A 25 -4.22 0.28 -4.53
N LEU A 26 -4.27 0.91 -5.71
CA LEU A 26 -4.03 0.23 -6.99
C LEU A 26 -2.61 -0.36 -7.07
N GLU A 27 -1.63 0.37 -6.54
CA GLU A 27 -0.25 -0.12 -6.49
C GLU A 27 -0.10 -1.32 -5.56
N ALA A 28 -0.65 -1.26 -4.36
CA ALA A 28 -0.62 -2.37 -3.42
C ALA A 28 -1.35 -3.61 -3.96
N GLU A 29 -2.50 -3.41 -4.62
CA GLU A 29 -3.24 -4.49 -5.29
C GLU A 29 -2.43 -5.11 -6.44
N ARG A 30 -1.78 -4.28 -7.27
CA ARG A 30 -0.90 -4.72 -8.35
C ARG A 30 0.25 -5.58 -7.82
N VAL A 31 0.93 -5.11 -6.78
CA VAL A 31 2.07 -5.82 -6.15
C VAL A 31 1.60 -7.14 -5.54
N THR A 32 0.46 -7.15 -4.85
CA THR A 32 -0.13 -8.37 -4.29
C THR A 32 -0.48 -9.40 -5.37
N LYS A 33 -1.06 -8.96 -6.50
CA LYS A 33 -1.38 -9.81 -7.66
C LYS A 33 -0.13 -10.43 -8.31
N LEU A 34 1.04 -9.83 -8.14
CA LEU A 34 2.33 -10.38 -8.60
C LEU A 34 2.91 -11.44 -7.64
N GLY A 35 2.18 -11.82 -6.59
CA GLY A 35 2.61 -12.84 -5.62
C GLY A 35 3.52 -12.30 -4.52
N VAL A 36 3.71 -10.98 -4.43
CA VAL A 36 4.46 -10.36 -3.36
C VAL A 36 3.63 -10.39 -2.07
N GLN A 37 4.27 -10.88 -1.00
CA GLN A 37 3.67 -10.94 0.32
C GLN A 37 4.12 -9.76 1.20
N ASN A 38 3.41 -9.53 2.31
CA ASN A 38 3.71 -8.47 3.26
C ASN A 38 3.69 -7.05 2.67
N VAL A 39 2.73 -6.80 1.77
CA VAL A 39 2.48 -5.46 1.20
C VAL A 39 1.77 -4.59 2.23
N ARG A 40 2.36 -3.44 2.57
CA ARG A 40 1.78 -2.45 3.49
C ARG A 40 1.63 -1.10 2.81
N ILE A 41 0.59 -0.38 3.20
CA ILE A 41 0.32 0.97 2.73
C ILE A 41 0.64 1.95 3.86
N GLY A 42 1.57 2.85 3.61
CA GLY A 42 1.86 3.99 4.48
C GLY A 42 0.87 5.11 4.28
N LEU A 43 0.28 5.54 5.39
CA LEU A 43 -0.63 6.67 5.47
C LEU A 43 0.15 7.98 5.71
N PRO A 44 -0.43 9.15 5.40
CA PRO A 44 0.21 10.44 5.64
C PRO A 44 0.56 10.72 7.12
N ASN A 45 -0.07 10.00 8.05
CA ASN A 45 0.21 10.07 9.49
C ASN A 45 1.38 9.17 9.94
N GLY A 46 2.03 8.45 9.01
CA GLY A 46 3.15 7.56 9.29
C GLY A 46 2.76 6.12 9.63
N ASN A 47 1.46 5.81 9.75
CA ASN A 47 1.01 4.45 10.03
C ASN A 47 1.13 3.56 8.78
N LEU A 48 1.43 2.28 9.00
CA LEU A 48 1.40 1.24 7.97
C LEU A 48 0.18 0.34 8.18
N VAL A 49 -0.62 0.17 7.15
CA VAL A 49 -1.83 -0.68 7.18
C VAL A 49 -1.78 -1.75 6.09
N GLU A 50 -2.53 -2.83 6.26
CA GLU A 50 -2.67 -3.85 5.21
C GLU A 50 -3.63 -3.39 4.12
N LEU A 51 -3.54 -4.01 2.94
CA LEU A 51 -4.43 -3.71 1.81
C LEU A 51 -5.91 -3.91 2.18
N ALA A 52 -6.23 -4.93 2.99
CA ALA A 52 -7.59 -5.22 3.44
C ALA A 52 -8.17 -4.09 4.29
N ASP A 53 -7.40 -3.59 5.26
CA ASP A 53 -7.82 -2.47 6.12
C ASP A 53 -7.94 -1.16 5.34
N PHE A 54 -7.06 -0.97 4.35
CA PHE A 54 -7.09 0.22 3.50
C PHE A 54 -8.27 0.25 2.54
N ARG A 55 -8.71 -0.92 2.05
CA ARG A 55 -9.88 -1.07 1.18
C ARG A 55 -11.15 -0.55 1.84
N TYR A 56 -11.27 -0.71 3.17
CA TYR A 56 -12.42 -0.22 3.94
C TYR A 56 -12.67 1.29 3.76
N LEU A 57 -11.63 2.09 3.49
CA LEU A 57 -11.77 3.53 3.20
C LEU A 57 -12.55 3.84 1.92
N PHE A 58 -12.66 2.90 0.98
CA PHE A 58 -13.33 3.06 -0.30
C PHE A 58 -14.69 2.34 -0.38
N GLU A 59 -15.00 1.49 0.60
CA GLU A 59 -16.26 0.74 0.67
C GLU A 59 -17.30 1.42 1.57
N GLN A 60 -16.98 2.57 2.15
CA GLN A 60 -17.97 3.36 2.89
C GLN A 60 -18.91 4.10 1.92
N PRO A 61 -20.24 4.03 2.14
CA PRO A 61 -21.25 4.66 1.28
C PRO A 61 -21.24 6.18 1.30
#